data_AF-A0A848XV23-F1
#
_entry.id   AF-A0A848XV23-F1
#
_cell.length_a   1.000
_cell.length_b   1.000
_cell.length_c   1.000
_cell.angle_alpha   90.00
_cell.angle_beta   90.00
_cell.angle_gamma   90.00
#
_symmetry.space_group_name_H-M   'P 1'
#
loop_
_entity.id
_entity.type
_entity.pdbx_description
1 polymer ?
#
loop_
_entity_poly.entity_id
_entity_poly.type
_entity_poly.pdbx_seq_one_letter_code
_entity_poly.pdbx_strand_id
1 'polypeptide(L)'
;MSEARSDETLLYGHDSSERIVALHPVNGRGERMRLYRRTPDDRVETEDVPVHPFFFLSEVALLQGFPRDRFQYQELDGEGFFRFLIVFDDRSAYWDAVRHVERATGTEKRRPDEIYFVGGPEQQYLMQSGRTLFKGMELADVHRLQLDIEVASFDGFPDATNPDHAVIIVSLSDNRGWSRVLDARAISEKTLLQEMIRVISERDPDVIEGHNLVGFDLPYLMERCRRHGVPFALGRDGSVPRTFPASMRFAERSVDFDAVEIAGRHVIDTLFQVMSFDVFKRDLPNYTLKGAAQYFGFAPEGRTYVAGDQIAQVWQDDPERLLAYALDDVIETERLARHLSGSSFYLTQMVPMPYGHAARTGPAAKIESLFVRAYLHARHSLPRAAWGSQVMGGYTDVFVTGVVGPIIYADVESLYPSIMLHYDVQPKADTLGIFPRLLRTLTTLRLDTKAIMAEADDAHVRGELDARQTAYKNIINSFYGNLGFGMALFNDFAEADRVASVGQE
;
A
#
# COMPACT_ATOMS: atom_id res chain seq x y z
N MET A 1 -0.05 21.91 -24.73
CA MET A 1 -0.05 22.20 -23.28
C MET A 1 -1.37 21.91 -22.57
N SER A 2 -2.56 21.94 -23.22
CA SER A 2 -3.83 21.60 -22.53
C SER A 2 -4.08 20.08 -22.39
N GLU A 3 -3.73 19.27 -23.40
CA GLU A 3 -3.89 17.80 -23.32
C GLU A 3 -2.91 17.15 -22.33
N ALA A 4 -1.64 17.58 -22.31
CA ALA A 4 -0.63 17.08 -21.36
C ALA A 4 -1.03 17.31 -19.89
N ARG A 5 -1.57 18.50 -19.55
CA ARG A 5 -2.15 18.77 -18.21
C ARG A 5 -3.39 17.92 -17.92
N SER A 6 -4.16 17.56 -18.95
CA SER A 6 -5.33 16.69 -18.80
C SER A 6 -4.96 15.23 -18.52
N ASP A 7 -3.83 14.76 -19.05
CA ASP A 7 -3.36 13.39 -18.88
C ASP A 7 -2.64 13.18 -17.54
N GLU A 8 -1.85 14.15 -17.08
CA GLU A 8 -1.31 14.14 -15.71
C GLU A 8 -2.43 14.13 -14.66
N THR A 9 -3.55 14.81 -14.95
CA THR A 9 -4.73 14.80 -14.09
C THR A 9 -5.37 13.41 -13.99
N LEU A 10 -5.32 12.57 -15.03
CA LEU A 10 -5.77 11.17 -14.93
C LEU A 10 -4.90 10.38 -13.96
N LEU A 11 -3.59 10.64 -13.98
CA LEU A 11 -2.62 9.90 -13.19
C LEU A 11 -2.59 10.35 -11.73
N TYR A 12 -2.57 11.65 -11.47
CA TYR A 12 -2.43 12.23 -10.13
C TYR A 12 -3.76 12.65 -9.52
N GLY A 13 -4.86 12.72 -10.28
CA GLY A 13 -6.14 13.26 -9.84
C GLY A 13 -6.22 14.79 -10.02
N HIS A 14 -7.45 15.31 -10.12
CA HIS A 14 -7.74 16.69 -10.55
C HIS A 14 -7.55 17.77 -9.47
N ASP A 15 -7.44 17.39 -8.20
CA ASP A 15 -7.17 18.33 -7.11
C ASP A 15 -5.65 18.45 -6.90
N SER A 16 -5.14 19.68 -6.93
CA SER A 16 -3.70 19.98 -6.81
C SER A 16 -3.21 20.08 -5.36
N SER A 17 -3.98 19.65 -4.37
CA SER A 17 -3.60 19.69 -2.97
C SER A 17 -2.35 18.87 -2.70
N GLU A 18 -1.33 19.54 -2.18
CA GLU A 18 -0.05 18.92 -1.82
C GLU A 18 0.06 18.61 -0.32
N ARG A 19 1.01 17.74 0.01
CA ARG A 19 1.46 17.43 1.36
C ARG A 19 0.39 16.85 2.30
N ILE A 20 -0.66 16.25 1.75
CA ILE A 20 -1.59 15.42 2.52
C ILE A 20 -0.86 14.13 2.91
N VAL A 21 -0.72 13.87 4.21
CA VAL A 21 0.06 12.74 4.73
C VAL A 21 -0.80 11.58 5.21
N ALA A 22 -2.06 11.84 5.57
CA ALA A 22 -3.01 10.81 5.98
C ALA A 22 -4.44 11.34 5.93
N LEU A 23 -5.40 10.42 5.98
CA LEU A 23 -6.80 10.72 6.23
C LEU A 23 -7.48 9.54 6.95
N HIS A 24 -8.51 9.80 7.75
CA HIS A 24 -9.35 8.75 8.35
C HIS A 24 -10.78 9.23 8.63
N PRO A 25 -11.77 8.33 8.77
CA PRO A 25 -13.14 8.69 9.12
C PRO A 25 -13.22 9.16 10.57
N VAL A 26 -13.85 10.30 10.82
CA VAL A 26 -14.10 10.79 12.17
C VAL A 26 -15.49 10.40 12.65
N ASN A 27 -15.61 10.11 13.95
CA ASN A 27 -16.90 9.84 14.59
C ASN A 27 -17.60 11.18 14.89
N GLY A 28 -18.83 11.38 14.40
CA GLY A 28 -19.56 12.64 14.60
C GLY A 28 -20.90 12.70 13.87
N ARG A 29 -21.52 13.89 13.84
CA ARG A 29 -22.73 14.15 13.02
C ARG A 29 -22.32 14.37 11.56
N GLY A 30 -22.82 13.52 10.68
CA GLY A 30 -22.47 13.49 9.25
C GLY A 30 -21.18 12.71 9.00
N GLU A 31 -21.10 12.02 7.86
CA GLU A 31 -19.87 11.33 7.47
C GLU A 31 -18.80 12.33 7.06
N ARG A 32 -17.67 12.29 7.76
CA ARG A 32 -16.53 13.17 7.50
C ARG A 32 -15.23 12.40 7.56
N MET A 33 -14.26 12.88 6.80
CA MET A 33 -12.86 12.47 6.89
C MET A 33 -12.07 13.59 7.56
N ARG A 34 -11.14 13.25 8.45
CA ARG A 34 -10.10 14.17 8.89
C ARG A 34 -8.87 13.95 8.04
N LEU A 35 -8.44 15.00 7.33
CA LEU A 35 -7.21 15.04 6.57
C LEU A 35 -6.10 15.60 7.45
N TYR A 36 -4.89 15.10 7.24
CA TYR A 36 -3.67 15.56 7.87
C TYR A 36 -2.74 16.08 6.79
N ARG A 37 -2.22 17.29 6.95
CA ARG A 37 -1.22 17.88 6.06
C ARG A 37 0.02 18.21 6.87
N ARG A 38 1.19 17.73 6.43
CA ARG A 38 2.46 18.12 7.06
C ARG A 38 3.05 19.30 6.30
N THR A 39 3.21 20.43 6.95
CA THR A 39 3.80 21.63 6.36
C THR A 39 5.32 21.47 6.18
N PRO A 40 5.99 22.34 5.39
CA PRO A 40 7.46 22.31 5.27
C PRO A 40 8.21 22.61 6.58
N ASP A 41 7.60 23.34 7.51
CA ASP A 41 8.09 23.58 8.88
C ASP A 41 7.70 22.46 9.87
N ASP A 42 7.31 21.31 9.35
CA ASP A 42 7.08 20.07 10.11
C ASP A 42 5.87 20.07 11.06
N ARG A 43 4.95 21.01 10.89
CA ARG A 43 3.69 21.04 11.63
C ARG A 43 2.63 20.18 10.92
N VAL A 44 1.83 19.46 11.68
CA VAL A 44 0.65 18.75 11.16
C VAL A 44 -0.60 19.62 11.34
N GLU A 45 -1.23 19.96 10.21
CA GLU A 45 -2.51 20.66 10.15
C GLU A 45 -3.64 19.68 9.83
N THR A 46 -4.83 19.96 10.33
CA THR A 46 -6.00 19.11 10.11
C THR A 46 -7.16 19.84 9.46
N GLU A 47 -7.88 19.13 8.60
CA GLU A 47 -9.09 19.60 7.93
C GLU A 47 -10.15 18.49 7.97
N ASP A 48 -11.33 18.78 8.53
CA ASP A 48 -12.46 17.86 8.47
C ASP A 48 -13.30 18.15 7.23
N VAL A 49 -13.41 17.19 6.33
CA VAL A 49 -14.13 17.30 5.05
C VAL A 49 -15.29 16.32 4.98
N PRO A 50 -16.39 16.63 4.28
CA PRO A 50 -17.47 15.67 4.07
C PRO A 50 -17.01 14.50 3.21
N VAL A 51 -17.57 13.32 3.44
CA VAL A 51 -17.46 12.18 2.54
C VAL A 51 -18.84 11.58 2.31
N HIS A 52 -19.12 11.25 1.06
CA HIS A 52 -20.36 10.61 0.68
C HIS A 52 -20.05 9.16 0.27
N PRO A 53 -20.44 8.16 1.07
CA PRO A 53 -20.28 6.78 0.66
C PRO A 53 -21.01 6.53 -0.67
N PHE A 54 -20.44 5.73 -1.56
CA PHE A 54 -21.05 5.44 -2.86
C PHE A 54 -20.64 4.06 -3.41
N PHE A 55 -21.49 3.53 -4.28
CA PHE A 55 -21.17 2.38 -5.13
C PHE A 55 -21.77 2.56 -6.52
N PHE A 56 -21.27 1.81 -7.51
CA PHE A 56 -21.93 1.72 -8.81
C PHE A 56 -22.87 0.51 -8.83
N LEU A 57 -24.02 0.67 -9.47
CA LEU A 57 -25.09 -0.32 -9.52
C LEU A 57 -25.49 -0.58 -10.98
N SER A 58 -25.77 -1.83 -11.31
CA SER A 58 -26.22 -2.22 -12.65
C SER A 58 -27.61 -1.66 -13.00
N GLU A 59 -28.56 -1.80 -12.08
CA GLU A 59 -29.95 -1.37 -12.27
C GLU A 59 -30.55 -0.73 -11.01
N VAL A 60 -31.11 0.48 -11.15
CA VAL A 60 -31.73 1.19 -10.01
C VAL A 60 -32.98 0.47 -9.46
N ALA A 61 -33.62 -0.39 -10.25
CA ALA A 61 -34.78 -1.20 -9.82
C ALA A 61 -34.43 -2.14 -8.66
N LEU A 62 -33.15 -2.49 -8.49
CA LEU A 62 -32.66 -3.29 -7.35
C LEU A 62 -32.79 -2.58 -6.00
N LEU A 63 -33.09 -1.27 -6.00
CA LEU A 63 -33.39 -0.47 -4.80
C LEU A 63 -34.90 -0.23 -4.62
N GLN A 64 -35.77 -0.92 -5.36
CA GLN A 64 -37.22 -0.77 -5.21
C GLN A 64 -37.67 -1.17 -3.80
N GLY A 65 -38.30 -0.23 -3.10
CA GLY A 65 -38.73 -0.41 -1.70
C GLY A 65 -37.67 -0.04 -0.67
N PHE A 66 -36.47 0.37 -1.08
CA PHE A 66 -35.51 1.03 -0.19
C PHE A 66 -35.94 2.50 0.06
N PRO A 67 -35.80 3.04 1.29
CA PRO A 67 -36.23 4.41 1.60
C PRO A 67 -35.55 5.46 0.70
N ARG A 68 -36.34 6.21 -0.08
CA ARG A 68 -35.84 7.12 -1.12
C ARG A 68 -35.07 8.32 -0.56
N ASP A 69 -35.38 8.74 0.66
CA ASP A 69 -34.72 9.83 1.39
C ASP A 69 -33.31 9.46 1.89
N ARG A 70 -32.92 8.17 1.82
CA ARG A 70 -31.62 7.68 2.32
C ARG A 70 -30.54 7.54 1.26
N PHE A 71 -30.82 7.86 -0.01
CA PHE A 71 -29.83 7.81 -1.08
C PHE A 71 -30.14 8.80 -2.20
N GLN A 72 -29.13 9.13 -2.98
CA GLN A 72 -29.25 9.80 -4.26
C GLN A 72 -28.71 8.88 -5.34
N TYR A 73 -29.20 9.02 -6.57
CA TYR A 73 -28.64 8.29 -7.70
C TYR A 73 -28.59 9.14 -8.95
N GLN A 74 -27.65 8.81 -9.82
CA GLN A 74 -27.53 9.36 -11.16
C GLN A 74 -27.32 8.21 -12.15
N GLU A 75 -28.05 8.22 -13.26
CA GLU A 75 -27.72 7.41 -14.43
C GLU A 75 -26.48 8.02 -15.11
N LEU A 76 -25.50 7.18 -15.38
CA LEU A 76 -24.21 7.55 -15.94
C LEU A 76 -24.23 7.46 -17.46
N ASP A 77 -23.38 8.25 -18.11
CA ASP A 77 -23.23 8.21 -19.57
C ASP A 77 -22.64 6.86 -20.03
N GLY A 78 -22.90 6.49 -21.30
CA GLY A 78 -22.37 5.29 -21.93
C GLY A 78 -23.18 4.00 -21.66
N GLU A 79 -22.65 2.88 -22.16
CA GLU A 79 -23.35 1.59 -22.22
C GLU A 79 -22.72 0.50 -21.32
N GLY A 80 -21.92 0.90 -20.33
CA GLY A 80 -21.31 -0.01 -19.37
C GLY A 80 -22.35 -0.76 -18.52
N PHE A 81 -21.94 -1.89 -17.92
CA PHE A 81 -22.81 -2.72 -17.09
C PHE A 81 -23.28 -2.00 -15.81
N PHE A 82 -22.38 -1.26 -15.13
CA PHE A 82 -22.74 -0.49 -13.94
C PHE A 82 -23.18 0.91 -14.36
N ARG A 83 -24.49 1.06 -14.56
CA ARG A 83 -25.11 2.23 -15.18
C ARG A 83 -25.46 3.35 -14.20
N PHE A 84 -25.55 3.06 -12.91
CA PHE A 84 -26.00 4.01 -11.91
C PHE A 84 -24.94 4.24 -10.86
N LEU A 85 -24.69 5.51 -10.52
CA LEU A 85 -23.95 5.89 -9.33
C LEU A 85 -24.93 6.11 -8.19
N ILE A 86 -24.78 5.38 -7.09
CA ILE A 86 -25.61 5.52 -5.89
C ILE A 86 -24.78 6.16 -4.78
N VAL A 87 -25.26 7.26 -4.21
CA VAL A 87 -24.56 8.07 -3.21
C VAL A 87 -25.40 8.17 -1.94
N PHE A 88 -24.75 8.12 -0.78
CA PHE A 88 -25.39 8.08 0.53
C PHE A 88 -24.91 9.23 1.42
N ASP A 89 -25.77 9.64 2.35
CA ASP A 89 -25.41 10.63 3.38
C ASP A 89 -24.55 10.03 4.49
N ASP A 90 -24.72 8.71 4.75
CA ASP A 90 -24.00 8.01 5.80
C ASP A 90 -23.66 6.55 5.50
N ARG A 91 -22.69 5.99 6.24
CA ARG A 91 -22.25 4.59 6.07
C ARG A 91 -23.35 3.58 6.45
N SER A 92 -24.28 3.93 7.34
CA SER A 92 -25.38 3.03 7.69
C SER A 92 -26.32 2.85 6.51
N ALA A 93 -26.68 3.94 5.83
CA ALA A 93 -27.51 3.92 4.62
C ALA A 93 -26.84 3.14 3.49
N TYR A 94 -25.53 3.34 3.29
CA TYR A 94 -24.73 2.56 2.34
C TYR A 94 -24.86 1.05 2.59
N TRP A 95 -24.58 0.58 3.81
CA TRP A 95 -24.63 -0.85 4.13
C TRP A 95 -26.05 -1.42 4.18
N ASP A 96 -27.05 -0.62 4.56
CA ASP A 96 -28.46 -1.01 4.47
C ASP A 96 -28.89 -1.23 3.02
N ALA A 97 -28.44 -0.38 2.10
CA ALA A 97 -28.72 -0.49 0.68
C ALA A 97 -28.02 -1.71 0.06
N VAL A 98 -26.75 -1.98 0.43
CA VAL A 98 -26.04 -3.21 0.02
C VAL A 98 -26.84 -4.44 0.43
N ARG A 99 -27.26 -4.55 1.70
CA ARG A 99 -28.10 -5.65 2.19
C ARG A 99 -29.45 -5.74 1.50
N HIS A 100 -30.01 -4.61 1.07
CA HIS A 100 -31.25 -4.58 0.30
C HIS A 100 -31.03 -5.21 -1.08
N VAL A 101 -29.98 -4.81 -1.81
CA VAL A 101 -29.63 -5.37 -3.12
C VAL A 101 -29.27 -6.86 -3.03
N GLU A 102 -28.55 -7.28 -1.98
CA GLU A 102 -28.28 -8.70 -1.70
C GLU A 102 -29.58 -9.53 -1.66
N ARG A 103 -30.60 -9.02 -0.94
CA ARG A 103 -31.92 -9.68 -0.89
C ARG A 103 -32.67 -9.62 -2.21
N ALA A 104 -32.59 -8.51 -2.94
CA ALA A 104 -33.28 -8.33 -4.21
C ALA A 104 -32.73 -9.24 -5.31
N THR A 105 -31.41 -9.50 -5.29
CA THR A 105 -30.72 -10.38 -6.24
C THR A 105 -30.79 -11.85 -5.85
N GLY A 106 -31.06 -12.16 -4.58
CA GLY A 106 -31.08 -13.53 -4.06
C GLY A 106 -29.71 -14.21 -4.08
N THR A 107 -28.62 -13.42 -4.17
CA THR A 107 -27.26 -13.92 -4.23
C THR A 107 -26.80 -14.47 -2.87
N GLU A 108 -26.08 -15.59 -2.88
CA GLU A 108 -25.39 -16.10 -1.69
C GLU A 108 -24.01 -15.44 -1.50
N LYS A 109 -23.55 -14.64 -2.47
CA LYS A 109 -22.30 -13.90 -2.38
C LYS A 109 -22.42 -12.77 -1.37
N ARG A 110 -21.38 -12.56 -0.55
CA ARG A 110 -21.25 -11.38 0.33
C ARG A 110 -21.12 -10.04 -0.44
N ARG A 111 -20.92 -10.10 -1.75
CA ARG A 111 -20.84 -8.94 -2.65
C ARG A 111 -21.63 -9.28 -3.91
N PRO A 112 -22.81 -8.66 -4.14
CA PRO A 112 -23.58 -8.86 -5.35
C PRO A 112 -22.78 -8.49 -6.60
N ASP A 113 -22.93 -9.25 -7.69
CA ASP A 113 -22.24 -8.96 -8.95
C ASP A 113 -22.78 -7.68 -9.61
N GLU A 114 -23.96 -7.24 -9.19
CA GLU A 114 -24.68 -6.03 -9.58
C GLU A 114 -24.10 -4.76 -8.96
N ILE A 115 -23.22 -4.89 -7.96
CA ILE A 115 -22.57 -3.76 -7.28
C ILE A 115 -21.07 -3.77 -7.56
N TYR A 116 -20.54 -2.66 -8.07
CA TYR A 116 -19.12 -2.38 -7.99
C TYR A 116 -18.80 -1.61 -6.71
N PHE A 117 -18.06 -2.27 -5.81
CA PHE A 117 -17.61 -1.70 -4.57
C PHE A 117 -16.31 -0.93 -4.78
N VAL A 118 -16.36 0.39 -4.55
CA VAL A 118 -15.14 1.14 -4.23
C VAL A 118 -14.73 0.76 -2.80
N GLY A 119 -13.42 0.73 -2.52
CA GLY A 119 -12.88 0.27 -1.24
C GLY A 119 -13.29 1.10 -0.01
N GLY A 120 -12.38 1.25 0.94
CA GLY A 120 -12.65 1.96 2.20
C GLY A 120 -13.10 3.43 2.02
N PRO A 121 -13.66 4.05 3.06
CA PRO A 121 -14.09 5.46 3.02
C PRO A 121 -12.97 6.42 2.60
N GLU A 122 -11.72 6.13 2.96
CA GLU A 122 -10.53 6.87 2.51
C GLU A 122 -10.40 6.83 0.99
N GLN A 123 -10.47 5.64 0.38
CA GLN A 123 -10.37 5.48 -1.07
C GLN A 123 -11.56 6.12 -1.77
N GLN A 124 -12.78 6.00 -1.23
CA GLN A 124 -13.96 6.68 -1.76
C GLN A 124 -13.80 8.20 -1.76
N TYR A 125 -13.26 8.78 -0.69
CA TYR A 125 -12.98 10.21 -0.63
C TYR A 125 -11.90 10.62 -1.65
N LEU A 126 -10.79 9.90 -1.74
CA LEU A 126 -9.70 10.21 -2.68
C LEU A 126 -10.15 10.08 -4.14
N MET A 127 -11.03 9.12 -4.45
CA MET A 127 -11.64 8.99 -5.78
C MET A 127 -12.56 10.17 -6.11
N GLN A 128 -13.45 10.55 -5.19
CA GLN A 128 -14.41 11.64 -5.40
C GLN A 128 -13.73 13.00 -5.52
N SER A 129 -12.80 13.30 -4.62
CA SER A 129 -12.14 14.60 -4.52
C SER A 129 -11.02 14.79 -5.54
N GLY A 130 -10.51 13.72 -6.14
CA GLY A 130 -9.30 13.79 -6.97
C GLY A 130 -8.02 14.10 -6.19
N ARG A 131 -8.08 14.17 -4.84
CA ARG A 131 -6.90 14.30 -3.98
C ARG A 131 -6.16 12.97 -3.89
N THR A 132 -4.85 13.04 -3.70
CA THR A 132 -3.98 11.90 -3.39
C THR A 132 -3.01 12.30 -2.29
N LEU A 133 -2.31 11.31 -1.71
CA LEU A 133 -1.35 11.59 -0.63
C LEU A 133 0.02 11.94 -1.20
N PHE A 134 0.80 12.70 -0.43
CA PHE A 134 2.21 13.02 -0.65
C PHE A 134 2.58 13.77 -1.93
N LYS A 135 1.61 14.31 -2.68
CA LYS A 135 1.91 15.26 -3.77
C LYS A 135 2.82 16.38 -3.27
N GLY A 136 3.85 16.72 -4.04
CA GLY A 136 4.83 17.76 -3.67
C GLY A 136 5.76 17.37 -2.52
N MET A 137 5.90 16.07 -2.23
CA MET A 137 6.81 15.55 -1.21
C MET A 137 7.78 14.53 -1.80
N GLU A 138 8.95 14.44 -1.20
CA GLU A 138 9.90 13.33 -1.32
C GLU A 138 9.74 12.35 -0.15
N LEU A 139 10.30 11.14 -0.26
CA LEU A 139 10.18 10.14 0.81
C LEU A 139 10.77 10.66 2.13
N ALA A 140 11.82 11.50 2.04
CA ALA A 140 12.47 12.11 3.20
C ALA A 140 11.59 13.16 3.91
N ASP A 141 10.63 13.79 3.23
CA ASP A 141 9.72 14.78 3.83
C ASP A 141 8.69 14.14 4.77
N VAL A 142 8.36 12.87 4.51
CA VAL A 142 7.45 12.10 5.37
C VAL A 142 8.18 11.76 6.66
N HIS A 143 7.54 12.02 7.82
CA HIS A 143 8.12 11.61 9.09
C HIS A 143 7.89 10.11 9.30
N ARG A 144 8.96 9.32 9.24
CA ARG A 144 8.93 7.86 9.35
C ARG A 144 9.65 7.47 10.63
N LEU A 145 8.96 6.74 11.50
CA LEU A 145 9.49 6.23 12.76
C LEU A 145 9.58 4.71 12.70
N GLN A 146 10.73 4.17 13.06
CA GLN A 146 10.98 2.74 13.17
C GLN A 146 10.75 2.27 14.61
N LEU A 147 10.08 1.14 14.75
CA LEU A 147 9.74 0.50 16.02
C LEU A 147 10.17 -0.97 15.97
N ASP A 148 10.81 -1.41 17.04
CA ASP A 148 11.16 -2.81 17.29
C ASP A 148 11.09 -3.08 18.81
N ILE A 149 10.80 -4.32 19.19
CA ILE A 149 10.65 -4.72 20.60
C ILE A 149 11.46 -5.97 20.93
N GLU A 150 11.96 -6.03 22.16
CA GLU A 150 12.52 -7.27 22.73
C GLU A 150 11.66 -7.77 23.87
N VAL A 151 11.49 -9.09 23.90
CA VAL A 151 10.66 -9.79 24.88
C VAL A 151 11.48 -10.80 25.63
N ALA A 152 11.41 -10.79 26.95
CA ALA A 152 12.00 -11.85 27.76
C ALA A 152 11.14 -13.11 27.67
N SER A 153 11.66 -14.20 27.12
CA SER A 153 11.06 -15.54 27.22
C SER A 153 12.15 -16.57 27.48
N PHE A 154 11.98 -17.38 28.52
CA PHE A 154 12.94 -18.44 28.89
C PHE A 154 12.56 -19.80 28.29
N ASP A 155 11.37 -19.91 27.70
CA ASP A 155 10.74 -21.14 27.27
C ASP A 155 10.06 -20.98 25.89
N GLY A 156 10.90 -20.81 24.87
CA GLY A 156 10.47 -20.88 23.47
C GLY A 156 10.11 -19.53 22.87
N PHE A 157 9.16 -19.54 21.92
CA PHE A 157 8.76 -18.32 21.23
C PHE A 157 7.86 -17.46 22.14
N PRO A 158 8.04 -16.12 22.15
CA PRO A 158 7.23 -15.23 22.97
C PRO A 158 5.71 -15.38 22.77
N ASP A 159 4.98 -15.31 23.88
CA ASP A 159 3.52 -15.38 23.95
C ASP A 159 3.01 -14.20 24.75
N ALA A 160 2.35 -13.26 24.09
CA ALA A 160 1.87 -12.03 24.71
C ALA A 160 0.88 -12.26 25.86
N THR A 161 0.21 -13.42 25.90
CA THR A 161 -0.74 -13.80 26.94
C THR A 161 -0.06 -14.33 28.21
N ASN A 162 1.20 -14.80 28.10
CA ASN A 162 1.98 -15.28 29.25
C ASN A 162 2.50 -14.08 30.07
N PRO A 163 2.17 -13.95 31.38
CA PRO A 163 2.67 -12.84 32.21
C PRO A 163 4.19 -12.69 32.21
N ASP A 164 4.90 -13.81 32.20
CA ASP A 164 6.36 -13.83 32.31
C ASP A 164 7.06 -13.44 31.01
N HIS A 165 6.32 -13.44 29.89
CA HIS A 165 6.81 -12.99 28.59
C HIS A 165 6.69 -11.48 28.40
N ALA A 166 7.34 -10.72 29.29
CA ALA A 166 7.25 -9.26 29.32
C ALA A 166 8.09 -8.60 28.22
N VAL A 167 7.55 -7.51 27.64
CA VAL A 167 8.35 -6.57 26.83
C VAL A 167 9.38 -5.93 27.76
N ILE A 168 10.65 -6.12 27.42
CA ILE A 168 11.79 -5.62 28.21
C ILE A 168 12.46 -4.42 27.56
N ILE A 169 12.38 -4.29 26.24
CA ILE A 169 12.94 -3.18 25.48
C ILE A 169 11.96 -2.75 24.40
N VAL A 170 11.87 -1.44 24.18
CA VAL A 170 11.27 -0.83 23.00
C VAL A 170 12.30 0.12 22.38
N SER A 171 12.77 -0.20 21.18
CA SER A 171 13.68 0.64 20.41
C SER A 171 12.88 1.47 19.40
N LEU A 172 13.24 2.76 19.31
CA LEU A 172 12.61 3.71 18.41
C LEU A 172 13.70 4.48 17.68
N SER A 173 13.53 4.71 16.38
CA SER A 173 14.30 5.71 15.64
C SER A 173 13.42 6.43 14.63
N ASP A 174 13.91 7.51 14.05
CA ASP A 174 13.24 8.14 12.92
C ASP A 174 14.20 8.61 11.83
N ASN A 175 13.62 8.91 10.66
CA ASN A 175 14.36 9.41 9.51
C ASN A 175 14.93 10.83 9.66
N ARG A 176 14.93 11.39 10.89
CA ARG A 176 15.44 12.73 11.22
C ARG A 176 16.63 12.66 12.17
N GLY A 177 17.20 11.47 12.35
CA GLY A 177 18.39 11.24 13.15
C GLY A 177 18.12 11.16 14.65
N TRP A 178 16.86 11.00 15.07
CA TRP A 178 16.53 10.73 16.47
C TRP A 178 16.42 9.22 16.70
N SER A 179 16.93 8.76 17.84
CA SER A 179 16.74 7.39 18.32
C SER A 179 16.63 7.36 19.84
N ARG A 180 15.85 6.43 20.37
CA ARG A 180 15.70 6.19 21.81
C ARG A 180 15.40 4.73 22.07
N VAL A 181 16.11 4.14 23.03
CA VAL A 181 15.82 2.83 23.57
C VAL A 181 15.18 3.01 24.94
N LEU A 182 13.98 2.48 25.11
CA LEU A 182 13.28 2.40 26.39
C LEU A 182 13.46 1.00 26.94
N ASP A 183 13.70 0.85 28.24
CA ASP A 183 14.00 -0.45 28.84
C ASP A 183 13.36 -0.63 30.23
N ALA A 184 13.13 -1.89 30.61
CA ALA A 184 12.41 -2.26 31.84
C ALA A 184 13.31 -2.49 33.08
N ARG A 185 14.59 -2.06 33.09
CA ARG A 185 15.47 -2.28 34.26
C ARG A 185 14.98 -1.56 35.52
N ALA A 186 14.46 -0.35 35.36
CA ALA A 186 14.06 0.53 36.47
C ALA A 186 12.56 0.84 36.51
N ILE A 187 11.79 0.32 35.55
CA ILE A 187 10.37 0.63 35.39
C ILE A 187 9.56 -0.63 35.13
N SER A 188 8.27 -0.61 35.47
CA SER A 188 7.36 -1.69 35.11
C SER A 188 7.11 -1.73 33.61
N GLU A 189 6.77 -2.89 33.06
CA GLU A 189 6.34 -3.02 31.66
C GLU A 189 5.15 -2.08 31.34
N LYS A 190 4.20 -1.92 32.28
CA LYS A 190 3.10 -0.96 32.13
C LYS A 190 3.62 0.46 31.87
N THR A 191 4.61 0.90 32.65
CA THR A 191 5.26 2.21 32.49
C THR A 191 6.01 2.29 31.17
N LEU A 192 6.73 1.22 30.78
CA LEU A 192 7.41 1.13 29.48
C LEU A 192 6.44 1.32 28.30
N LEU A 193 5.30 0.63 28.32
CA LEU A 193 4.27 0.73 27.29
C LEU A 193 3.64 2.13 27.23
N GLN A 194 3.36 2.74 28.39
CA GLN A 194 2.87 4.13 28.47
C GLN A 194 3.87 5.13 27.91
N GLU A 195 5.16 4.96 28.25
CA GLU A 195 6.24 5.80 27.75
C GLU A 195 6.43 5.64 26.24
N MET A 196 6.36 4.42 25.69
CA MET A 196 6.39 4.20 24.24
C MET A 196 5.25 4.97 23.55
N ILE A 197 4.00 4.83 24.01
CA ILE A 197 2.85 5.51 23.41
C ILE A 197 3.03 7.03 23.48
N ARG A 198 3.49 7.54 24.63
CA ARG A 198 3.79 8.97 24.82
C ARG A 198 4.86 9.45 23.82
N VAL A 199 5.96 8.72 23.71
CA VAL A 199 7.08 9.08 22.82
C VAL A 199 6.64 9.06 21.35
N ILE A 200 5.93 8.03 20.89
CA ILE A 200 5.41 7.99 19.52
C ILE A 200 4.45 9.16 19.27
N SER A 201 3.60 9.49 20.25
CA SER A 201 2.68 10.63 20.14
C SER A 201 3.40 11.98 20.09
N GLU A 202 4.46 12.16 20.89
CA GLU A 202 5.29 13.38 20.93
C GLU A 202 6.13 13.55 19.65
N ARG A 203 6.63 12.46 19.07
CA ARG A 203 7.33 12.49 17.78
C ARG A 203 6.37 12.75 16.62
N ASP A 204 5.12 12.31 16.73
CA ASP A 204 4.08 12.48 15.73
C ASP A 204 4.42 12.02 14.29
N PRO A 205 4.90 10.78 14.09
CA PRO A 205 5.26 10.29 12.76
C PRO A 205 4.06 10.10 11.83
N ASP A 206 4.25 10.32 10.53
CA ASP A 206 3.26 9.99 9.51
C ASP A 206 3.21 8.48 9.24
N VAL A 207 4.35 7.79 9.38
CA VAL A 207 4.51 6.36 9.11
C VAL A 207 5.23 5.69 10.27
N ILE A 208 4.68 4.55 10.71
CA ILE A 208 5.34 3.62 11.63
C ILE A 208 5.84 2.43 10.81
N GLU A 209 7.12 2.15 10.96
CA GLU A 209 7.88 1.14 10.23
C GLU A 209 8.48 0.12 11.19
N GLY A 210 8.66 -1.10 10.72
CA GLY A 210 9.25 -2.20 11.49
C GLY A 210 9.56 -3.37 10.58
N HIS A 211 10.15 -4.43 11.12
CA HIS A 211 10.41 -5.66 10.37
C HIS A 211 9.62 -6.82 10.97
N ASN A 212 8.63 -7.33 10.24
CA ASN A 212 7.59 -8.24 10.75
C ASN A 212 6.66 -7.57 11.80
N LEU A 213 6.50 -6.25 11.67
CA LEU A 213 5.74 -5.39 12.57
C LEU A 213 4.27 -5.83 12.74
N VAL A 214 3.60 -6.25 11.66
CA VAL A 214 2.20 -6.73 11.73
C VAL A 214 2.10 -8.21 12.09
N GLY A 215 3.19 -8.96 11.91
CA GLY A 215 3.26 -10.37 12.27
C GLY A 215 3.67 -10.63 13.73
N PHE A 216 4.27 -9.64 14.40
CA PHE A 216 4.76 -9.78 15.77
C PHE A 216 4.52 -8.54 16.63
N ASP A 217 5.26 -7.44 16.41
CA ASP A 217 5.37 -6.32 17.35
C ASP A 217 4.04 -5.66 17.70
N LEU A 218 3.24 -5.26 16.70
CA LEU A 218 1.97 -4.58 16.94
C LEU A 218 0.94 -5.50 17.61
N PRO A 219 0.69 -6.74 17.14
CA PRO A 219 -0.15 -7.68 17.87
C PRO A 219 0.32 -7.92 19.30
N TYR A 220 1.64 -8.07 19.52
CA TYR A 220 2.22 -8.29 20.83
C TYR A 220 1.94 -7.10 21.75
N LEU A 221 2.27 -5.88 21.31
CA LEU A 221 2.08 -4.65 22.09
C LEU A 221 0.60 -4.38 22.38
N MET A 222 -0.31 -4.65 21.43
CA MET A 222 -1.75 -4.51 21.64
C MET A 222 -2.24 -5.43 22.77
N GLU A 223 -1.80 -6.70 22.76
CA GLU A 223 -2.17 -7.66 23.80
C GLU A 223 -1.53 -7.30 25.15
N ARG A 224 -0.25 -6.91 25.20
CA ARG A 224 0.38 -6.46 26.45
C ARG A 224 -0.28 -5.22 27.03
N CYS A 225 -0.60 -4.24 26.19
CA CYS A 225 -1.36 -3.05 26.60
C CYS A 225 -2.72 -3.42 27.19
N ARG A 226 -3.46 -4.33 26.54
CA ARG A 226 -4.74 -4.85 27.05
C ARG A 226 -4.58 -5.48 28.43
N ARG A 227 -3.55 -6.30 28.65
CA ARG A 227 -3.29 -6.97 29.94
C ARG A 227 -2.95 -5.98 31.07
N HIS A 228 -2.24 -4.90 30.76
CA HIS A 228 -1.87 -3.86 31.73
C HIS A 228 -2.94 -2.77 31.94
N GLY A 229 -4.05 -2.85 31.20
CA GLY A 229 -5.10 -1.83 31.20
C GLY A 229 -4.59 -0.48 30.66
N VAL A 230 -3.66 -0.52 29.70
CA VAL A 230 -3.14 0.65 28.99
C VAL A 230 -3.84 0.72 27.63
N PRO A 231 -4.54 1.81 27.30
CA PRO A 231 -5.06 2.00 25.95
C PRO A 231 -3.88 2.14 24.97
N PHE A 232 -3.79 1.27 23.96
CA PHE A 232 -2.79 1.37 22.89
C PHE A 232 -3.15 2.50 21.90
N ALA A 233 -3.23 3.72 22.41
CA ALA A 233 -3.78 4.89 21.72
C ALA A 233 -2.76 5.55 20.76
N LEU A 234 -2.41 4.86 19.66
CA LEU A 234 -1.45 5.36 18.67
C LEU A 234 -2.05 6.31 17.62
N GLY A 235 -3.38 6.39 17.53
CA GLY A 235 -4.07 7.33 16.63
C GLY A 235 -3.69 8.77 16.94
N ARG A 236 -3.56 9.62 15.91
CA ARG A 236 -3.36 11.08 16.09
C ARG A 236 -4.52 11.75 16.84
N ASP A 237 -5.70 11.13 16.79
CA ASP A 237 -6.90 11.53 17.53
C ASP A 237 -7.01 10.83 18.90
N GLY A 238 -6.00 10.05 19.31
CA GLY A 238 -6.00 9.24 20.52
C GLY A 238 -6.76 7.93 20.40
N SER A 239 -7.21 7.53 19.20
CA SER A 239 -7.88 6.24 19.02
C SER A 239 -6.91 5.06 19.15
N VAL A 240 -7.44 3.91 19.53
CA VAL A 240 -6.73 2.63 19.41
C VAL A 240 -6.72 2.19 17.93
N PRO A 241 -5.65 1.52 17.45
CA PRO A 241 -5.62 0.94 16.12
C PRO A 241 -6.75 -0.07 15.89
N ARG A 242 -7.19 -0.17 14.63
CA ARG A 242 -8.07 -1.27 14.19
C ARG A 242 -7.26 -2.32 13.46
N THR A 243 -7.64 -3.58 13.64
CA THR A 243 -7.08 -4.71 12.91
C THR A 243 -8.12 -5.33 12.01
N PHE A 244 -7.68 -5.87 10.86
CA PHE A 244 -8.54 -6.64 9.97
C PHE A 244 -7.71 -7.65 9.16
N PRO A 245 -8.28 -8.81 8.82
CA PRO A 245 -7.60 -9.79 7.99
C PRO A 245 -7.24 -9.21 6.61
N ALA A 246 -6.01 -9.45 6.19
CA ALA A 246 -5.49 -9.08 4.89
C ALA A 246 -4.61 -10.21 4.34
N SER A 247 -4.39 -10.18 3.03
CA SER A 247 -3.53 -11.14 2.34
C SER A 247 -2.70 -10.42 1.30
N MET A 248 -1.43 -10.80 1.18
CA MET A 248 -0.52 -10.31 0.14
C MET A 248 0.10 -11.49 -0.60
N ARG A 249 0.21 -11.35 -1.92
CA ARG A 249 0.80 -12.37 -2.79
C ARG A 249 2.22 -11.97 -3.21
N PHE A 250 3.16 -12.87 -3.00
CA PHE A 250 4.55 -12.77 -3.42
C PHE A 250 4.86 -13.94 -4.37
N ALA A 251 4.87 -13.66 -5.67
CA ALA A 251 4.95 -14.68 -6.72
C ALA A 251 3.87 -15.78 -6.54
N GLU A 252 4.25 -16.99 -6.17
CA GLU A 252 3.36 -18.13 -5.97
C GLU A 252 2.89 -18.31 -4.52
N ARG A 253 3.45 -17.53 -3.58
CA ARG A 253 3.11 -17.60 -2.15
C ARG A 253 2.11 -16.51 -1.79
N SER A 254 1.15 -16.85 -0.94
CA SER A 254 0.28 -15.88 -0.27
C SER A 254 0.63 -15.85 1.21
N VAL A 255 0.66 -14.66 1.78
CA VAL A 255 0.90 -14.42 3.20
C VAL A 255 -0.33 -13.73 3.76
N ASP A 256 -1.00 -14.41 4.69
CA ASP A 256 -2.14 -13.87 5.44
C ASP A 256 -1.65 -13.24 6.74
N PHE A 257 -2.21 -12.09 7.10
CA PHE A 257 -1.85 -11.33 8.29
C PHE A 257 -3.00 -10.41 8.71
N ASP A 258 -2.95 -9.89 9.93
CA ASP A 258 -3.87 -8.84 10.37
C ASP A 258 -3.27 -7.47 10.06
N ALA A 259 -3.82 -6.77 9.07
CA ALA A 259 -3.44 -5.41 8.77
C ALA A 259 -3.84 -4.48 9.90
N VAL A 260 -2.98 -3.51 10.22
CA VAL A 260 -3.21 -2.51 11.27
C VAL A 260 -3.48 -1.15 10.63
N GLU A 261 -4.58 -0.52 11.04
CA GLU A 261 -4.94 0.85 10.70
C GLU A 261 -4.85 1.76 11.93
N ILE A 262 -4.03 2.80 11.83
CA ILE A 262 -3.81 3.78 12.88
C ILE A 262 -4.35 5.12 12.39
N ALA A 263 -5.27 5.71 13.14
CA ALA A 263 -5.93 6.96 12.74
C ALA A 263 -4.91 8.07 12.48
N GLY A 264 -4.78 8.50 11.21
CA GLY A 264 -3.90 9.60 10.81
C GLY A 264 -2.43 9.21 10.62
N ARG A 265 -2.11 7.90 10.63
CA ARG A 265 -0.77 7.36 10.37
C ARG A 265 -0.83 6.17 9.41
N HIS A 266 0.31 5.80 8.85
CA HIS A 266 0.47 4.61 8.02
C HIS A 266 1.37 3.58 8.70
N VAL A 267 1.16 2.31 8.38
CA VAL A 267 2.00 1.20 8.82
C VAL A 267 2.65 0.59 7.58
N ILE A 268 3.98 0.50 7.59
CA ILE A 268 4.77 -0.12 6.54
C ILE A 268 5.67 -1.18 7.17
N ASP A 269 5.52 -2.43 6.72
CA ASP A 269 6.31 -3.54 7.20
C ASP A 269 7.42 -3.86 6.19
N THR A 270 8.67 -3.71 6.62
CA THR A 270 9.84 -3.93 5.76
C THR A 270 9.98 -5.40 5.37
N LEU A 271 9.41 -6.35 6.11
CA LEU A 271 9.38 -7.77 5.71
C LEU A 271 8.68 -7.93 4.36
N PHE A 272 7.52 -7.29 4.16
CA PHE A 272 6.79 -7.34 2.91
C PHE A 272 7.50 -6.60 1.78
N GLN A 273 8.29 -5.58 2.10
CA GLN A 273 9.11 -4.88 1.11
C GLN A 273 10.27 -5.75 0.64
N VAL A 274 10.96 -6.44 1.55
CA VAL A 274 12.01 -7.41 1.25
C VAL A 274 11.47 -8.57 0.42
N MET A 275 10.32 -9.15 0.81
CA MET A 275 9.66 -10.19 0.02
C MET A 275 9.27 -9.70 -1.39
N SER A 276 8.75 -8.47 -1.50
CA SER A 276 8.38 -7.87 -2.79
C SER A 276 9.60 -7.68 -3.70
N PHE A 277 10.74 -7.28 -3.12
CA PHE A 277 12.01 -7.17 -3.84
C PHE A 277 12.47 -8.54 -4.35
N ASP A 278 12.41 -9.58 -3.50
CA ASP A 278 12.89 -10.91 -3.87
C ASP A 278 12.07 -11.61 -4.95
N VAL A 279 10.79 -11.25 -5.11
CA VAL A 279 9.94 -11.77 -6.22
C VAL A 279 10.65 -11.61 -7.56
N PHE A 280 11.38 -10.51 -7.75
CA PHE A 280 12.10 -10.21 -8.99
C PHE A 280 13.58 -10.62 -8.94
N LYS A 281 14.23 -10.50 -7.78
CA LYS A 281 15.67 -10.71 -7.65
C LYS A 281 16.06 -12.17 -7.40
N ARG A 282 15.26 -12.90 -6.61
CA ARG A 282 15.36 -14.34 -6.37
C ARG A 282 16.75 -14.80 -5.92
N ASP A 283 17.42 -13.97 -5.12
CA ASP A 283 18.78 -14.19 -4.66
C ASP A 283 18.98 -13.86 -3.18
N LEU A 284 17.91 -13.48 -2.45
CA LEU A 284 17.99 -13.28 -1.01
C LEU A 284 18.11 -14.63 -0.28
N PRO A 285 19.04 -14.75 0.69
CA PRO A 285 19.25 -16.01 1.41
C PRO A 285 18.13 -16.32 2.41
N ASN A 286 17.52 -15.29 2.98
CA ASN A 286 16.38 -15.36 3.89
C ASN A 286 15.74 -13.96 3.99
N TYR A 287 14.59 -13.88 4.67
CA TYR A 287 13.84 -12.63 4.85
C TYR A 287 13.95 -12.05 6.26
N THR A 288 14.93 -12.46 7.06
CA THR A 288 15.14 -11.85 8.38
C THR A 288 15.73 -10.45 8.21
N LEU A 289 15.48 -9.56 9.18
CA LEU A 289 16.05 -8.21 9.22
C LEU A 289 17.57 -8.24 8.99
N LYS A 290 18.26 -9.12 9.73
CA LYS A 290 19.72 -9.25 9.70
C LYS A 290 20.22 -9.77 8.35
N GLY A 291 19.55 -10.78 7.80
CA GLY A 291 19.89 -11.33 6.48
C GLY A 291 19.69 -10.30 5.37
N ALA A 292 18.58 -9.57 5.40
CA ALA A 292 18.30 -8.50 4.44
C ALA A 292 19.30 -7.34 4.59
N ALA A 293 19.55 -6.87 5.82
CA ALA A 293 20.50 -5.80 6.09
C ALA A 293 21.91 -6.16 5.64
N GLN A 294 22.37 -7.40 5.86
CA GLN A 294 23.65 -7.88 5.35
C GLN A 294 23.68 -7.93 3.81
N TYR A 295 22.63 -8.45 3.17
CA TYR A 295 22.55 -8.50 1.71
C TYR A 295 22.70 -7.12 1.06
N PHE A 296 22.04 -6.11 1.61
CA PHE A 296 22.12 -4.73 1.10
C PHE A 296 23.34 -3.94 1.60
N GLY A 297 24.16 -4.50 2.50
CA GLY A 297 25.28 -3.78 3.11
C GLY A 297 24.84 -2.66 4.06
N PHE A 298 23.65 -2.80 4.66
CA PHE A 298 23.06 -1.83 5.59
C PHE A 298 23.36 -2.13 7.06
N ALA A 299 23.98 -3.26 7.38
CA ALA A 299 24.44 -3.54 8.74
C ALA A 299 25.50 -2.50 9.17
N PRO A 300 25.40 -1.88 10.37
CA PRO A 300 26.42 -0.98 10.89
C PRO A 300 27.75 -1.70 11.13
N GLU A 301 28.85 -0.94 11.07
CA GLU A 301 30.17 -1.45 11.46
C GLU A 301 30.15 -1.82 12.95
N GLY A 302 30.58 -3.04 13.29
CA GLY A 302 30.50 -3.54 14.67
C GLY A 302 29.10 -3.95 15.14
N ARG A 303 28.15 -4.20 14.22
CA ARG A 303 26.79 -4.71 14.51
C ARG A 303 26.80 -5.80 15.58
N THR A 304 26.01 -5.59 16.63
CA THR A 304 25.86 -6.59 17.71
C THR A 304 25.01 -7.77 17.24
N TYR A 305 25.28 -8.99 17.69
CA TYR A 305 24.42 -10.15 17.38
C TYR A 305 24.01 -10.85 18.67
N VAL A 306 22.72 -11.12 18.81
CA VAL A 306 22.12 -11.92 19.88
C VAL A 306 21.20 -12.95 19.22
N ALA A 307 21.33 -14.21 19.61
CA ALA A 307 20.44 -15.26 19.14
C ALA A 307 19.08 -15.11 19.83
N GLY A 308 17.97 -15.33 19.11
CA GLY A 308 16.62 -15.09 19.64
C GLY A 308 16.30 -15.89 20.90
N ASP A 309 16.81 -17.12 21.00
CA ASP A 309 16.68 -17.99 22.18
C ASP A 309 17.55 -17.56 23.38
N GLN A 310 18.43 -16.57 23.19
CA GLN A 310 19.32 -16.04 24.22
C GLN A 310 18.89 -14.67 24.74
N ILE A 311 17.85 -14.03 24.16
CA ILE A 311 17.41 -12.68 24.53
C ILE A 311 17.20 -12.54 26.04
N ALA A 312 16.47 -13.48 26.65
CA ALA A 312 16.16 -13.43 28.07
C ALA A 312 17.40 -13.62 28.97
N GLN A 313 18.36 -14.45 28.55
CA GLN A 313 19.62 -14.65 29.26
C GLN A 313 20.53 -13.42 29.15
N VAL A 314 20.69 -12.88 27.94
CA VAL A 314 21.49 -11.66 27.71
C VAL A 314 20.90 -10.48 28.47
N TRP A 315 19.57 -10.36 28.57
CA TRP A 315 18.93 -9.34 29.40
C TRP A 315 19.35 -9.40 30.87
N GLN A 316 19.52 -10.60 31.43
CA GLN A 316 19.97 -10.78 32.82
C GLN A 316 21.46 -10.52 32.99
N ASP A 317 22.27 -11.01 32.06
CA ASP A 317 23.74 -11.05 32.22
C ASP A 317 24.44 -9.79 31.69
N ASP A 318 23.95 -9.25 30.57
CA ASP A 318 24.56 -8.14 29.83
C ASP A 318 23.49 -7.29 29.11
N PRO A 319 22.65 -6.55 29.86
CA PRO A 319 21.58 -5.76 29.27
C PRO A 319 22.10 -4.67 28.33
N GLU A 320 23.32 -4.13 28.54
CA GLU A 320 23.90 -3.11 27.66
C GLU A 320 24.14 -3.66 26.25
N ARG A 321 24.60 -4.91 26.13
CA ARG A 321 24.71 -5.58 24.83
C ARG A 321 23.35 -5.75 24.15
N LEU A 322 22.29 -6.08 24.89
CA LEU A 322 20.95 -6.21 24.30
C LEU A 322 20.38 -4.86 23.86
N LEU A 323 20.65 -3.79 24.60
CA LEU A 323 20.24 -2.43 24.22
C LEU A 323 20.96 -1.96 22.94
N ALA A 324 22.25 -2.25 22.80
CA ALA A 324 22.99 -2.00 21.57
C ALA A 324 22.41 -2.81 20.39
N TYR A 325 22.10 -4.08 20.63
CA TYR A 325 21.47 -4.95 19.64
C TYR A 325 20.12 -4.41 19.14
N ALA A 326 19.24 -3.97 20.05
CA ALA A 326 17.92 -3.42 19.73
C ALA A 326 18.00 -2.06 19.01
N LEU A 327 19.00 -1.23 19.33
CA LEU A 327 19.24 0.03 18.64
C LEU A 327 19.66 -0.20 17.18
N ASP A 328 20.57 -1.13 16.95
CA ASP A 328 20.99 -1.51 15.61
C ASP A 328 19.80 -2.00 14.75
N ASP A 329 18.82 -2.70 15.35
CA ASP A 329 17.65 -3.23 14.63
C ASP A 329 16.75 -2.14 14.05
N VAL A 330 16.48 -1.07 14.80
CA VAL A 330 15.73 0.07 14.25
C VAL A 330 16.53 0.85 13.21
N ILE A 331 17.86 0.89 13.32
CA ILE A 331 18.74 1.50 12.31
C ILE A 331 18.73 0.68 11.01
N GLU A 332 18.83 -0.63 11.09
CA GLU A 332 18.75 -1.54 9.93
C GLU A 332 17.37 -1.45 9.27
N THR A 333 16.30 -1.40 10.09
CA THR A 333 14.92 -1.21 9.62
C THR A 333 14.78 0.10 8.86
N GLU A 334 15.34 1.21 9.38
CA GLU A 334 15.26 2.52 8.72
C GLU A 334 15.94 2.49 7.35
N ARG A 335 17.13 1.87 7.27
CA ARG A 335 17.90 1.76 6.02
C ARG A 335 17.19 0.90 4.98
N LEU A 336 16.61 -0.24 5.41
CA LEU A 336 15.79 -1.08 4.54
C LEU A 336 14.55 -0.32 4.04
N ALA A 337 13.82 0.32 4.94
CA ALA A 337 12.63 1.08 4.58
C ALA A 337 12.97 2.23 3.63
N ARG A 338 14.05 2.98 3.88
CA ARG A 338 14.52 4.06 2.99
C ARG A 338 14.81 3.54 1.58
N HIS A 339 15.42 2.37 1.46
CA HIS A 339 15.77 1.77 0.17
C HIS A 339 14.56 1.20 -0.57
N LEU A 340 13.67 0.49 0.12
CA LEU A 340 12.63 -0.32 -0.52
C LEU A 340 11.26 0.38 -0.60
N SER A 341 11.03 1.44 0.18
CA SER A 341 9.74 2.16 0.21
C SER A 341 9.51 3.10 -0.96
N GLY A 342 10.57 3.60 -1.61
CA GLY A 342 10.47 4.72 -2.55
C GLY A 342 9.46 4.50 -3.67
N SER A 343 9.45 3.32 -4.29
CA SER A 343 8.51 3.03 -5.38
C SER A 343 7.05 3.03 -4.92
N SER A 344 6.75 2.46 -3.75
CA SER A 344 5.40 2.46 -3.17
C SER A 344 4.97 3.88 -2.77
N PHE A 345 5.88 4.69 -2.24
CA PHE A 345 5.63 6.09 -1.90
C PHE A 345 5.23 6.92 -3.13
N TYR A 346 6.01 6.83 -4.21
CA TYR A 346 5.69 7.56 -5.44
C TYR A 346 4.43 7.02 -6.14
N LEU A 347 4.13 5.74 -6.01
CA LEU A 347 2.86 5.16 -6.45
C LEU A 347 1.66 5.79 -5.74
N THR A 348 1.76 6.00 -4.43
CA THR A 348 0.70 6.62 -3.61
C THR A 348 0.35 8.05 -4.04
N GLN A 349 1.28 8.77 -4.65
CA GLN A 349 0.99 10.10 -5.21
C GLN A 349 0.02 10.04 -6.41
N MET A 350 -0.03 8.90 -7.10
CA MET A 350 -0.85 8.68 -8.30
C MET A 350 -2.21 8.05 -7.95
N VAL A 351 -2.19 6.97 -7.17
CA VAL A 351 -3.41 6.17 -6.92
C VAL A 351 -4.29 6.79 -5.82
N PRO A 352 -5.62 6.67 -5.91
CA PRO A 352 -6.55 7.14 -4.88
C PRO A 352 -6.59 6.16 -3.68
N MET A 353 -5.44 5.86 -3.07
CA MET A 353 -5.31 4.94 -1.94
C MET A 353 -4.38 5.52 -0.86
N PRO A 354 -4.68 5.32 0.43
CA PRO A 354 -3.73 5.60 1.51
C PRO A 354 -2.43 4.82 1.36
N TYR A 355 -1.31 5.32 1.91
CA TYR A 355 0.02 4.72 1.68
C TYR A 355 0.13 3.25 2.09
N GLY A 356 -0.26 2.93 3.33
CA GLY A 356 -0.23 1.55 3.82
C GLY A 356 -1.15 0.62 3.00
N HIS A 357 -2.27 1.13 2.48
CA HIS A 357 -3.13 0.37 1.57
C HIS A 357 -2.46 0.16 0.22
N ALA A 358 -1.93 1.23 -0.40
CA ALA A 358 -1.21 1.15 -1.67
C ALA A 358 0.00 0.19 -1.61
N ALA A 359 0.74 0.18 -0.50
CA ALA A 359 1.88 -0.73 -0.31
C ALA A 359 1.47 -2.22 -0.31
N ARG A 360 0.25 -2.53 0.15
CA ARG A 360 -0.28 -3.91 0.20
C ARG A 360 -1.05 -4.32 -1.05
N THR A 361 -1.52 -3.36 -1.84
CA THR A 361 -2.35 -3.60 -3.02
C THR A 361 -1.52 -3.97 -4.24
N GLY A 362 -1.91 -5.04 -4.95
CA GLY A 362 -1.26 -5.47 -6.19
C GLY A 362 -1.41 -4.46 -7.34
N PRO A 363 -0.54 -4.49 -8.36
CA PRO A 363 -0.56 -3.54 -9.47
C PRO A 363 -1.89 -3.48 -10.26
N ALA A 364 -2.56 -4.61 -10.49
CA ALA A 364 -3.82 -4.64 -11.25
C ALA A 364 -4.92 -3.82 -10.58
N ALA A 365 -5.11 -3.97 -9.26
CA ALA A 365 -6.09 -3.18 -8.50
C ALA A 365 -5.72 -1.69 -8.42
N LYS A 366 -4.42 -1.35 -8.43
CA LYS A 366 -3.95 0.04 -8.57
C LYS A 366 -4.35 0.63 -9.92
N ILE A 367 -4.10 -0.09 -11.01
CA ILE A 367 -4.52 0.30 -12.36
C ILE A 367 -6.04 0.49 -12.39
N GLU A 368 -6.81 -0.50 -11.96
CA GLU A 368 -8.28 -0.40 -11.94
C GLU A 368 -8.77 0.83 -11.17
N SER A 369 -8.14 1.17 -10.04
CA SER A 369 -8.52 2.36 -9.28
C SER A 369 -8.29 3.69 -10.04
N LEU A 370 -7.30 3.75 -10.93
CA LEU A 370 -7.07 4.91 -11.80
C LEU A 370 -8.18 5.02 -12.86
N PHE A 371 -8.56 3.88 -13.47
CA PHE A 371 -9.66 3.82 -14.43
C PHE A 371 -10.98 4.22 -13.79
N VAL A 372 -11.32 3.62 -12.66
CA VAL A 372 -12.56 3.91 -11.93
C VAL A 372 -12.62 5.37 -11.51
N ARG A 373 -11.52 5.96 -11.04
CA ARG A 373 -11.47 7.41 -10.74
C ARG A 373 -11.75 8.26 -11.98
N ALA A 374 -11.17 7.90 -13.13
CA ALA A 374 -11.38 8.62 -14.38
C ALA A 374 -12.84 8.54 -14.86
N TYR A 375 -13.42 7.33 -14.83
CA TYR A 375 -14.82 7.08 -15.19
C TYR A 375 -15.81 7.78 -14.24
N LEU A 376 -15.53 7.76 -12.93
CA LEU A 376 -16.30 8.49 -11.93
C LEU A 376 -16.30 10.01 -12.22
N HIS A 377 -15.12 10.58 -12.48
CA HIS A 377 -14.99 12.01 -12.80
C HIS A 377 -15.71 12.38 -14.10
N ALA A 378 -15.70 11.48 -15.09
CA ALA A 378 -16.43 11.64 -16.35
C ALA A 378 -17.94 11.36 -16.23
N ARG A 379 -18.43 10.91 -15.07
CA ARG A 379 -19.81 10.45 -14.84
C ARG A 379 -20.25 9.39 -15.86
N HIS A 380 -19.35 8.48 -16.18
CA HIS A 380 -19.53 7.43 -17.18
C HIS A 380 -19.69 6.06 -16.51
N SER A 381 -20.55 5.23 -17.08
CA SER A 381 -20.82 3.86 -16.64
C SER A 381 -19.57 2.98 -16.75
N LEU A 382 -19.43 2.04 -15.81
CA LEU A 382 -18.31 1.09 -15.78
C LEU A 382 -18.68 -0.22 -16.49
N PRO A 383 -17.74 -0.87 -17.18
CA PRO A 383 -17.95 -2.23 -17.69
C PRO A 383 -17.98 -3.24 -16.55
N ARG A 384 -18.30 -4.50 -16.89
CA ARG A 384 -18.10 -5.66 -16.02
C ARG A 384 -17.02 -6.53 -16.62
N ALA A 385 -16.20 -7.14 -15.77
CA ALA A 385 -15.20 -8.11 -16.19
C ALA A 385 -15.83 -9.19 -17.09
N ALA A 386 -15.18 -9.43 -18.24
CA ALA A 386 -15.54 -10.49 -19.15
C ALA A 386 -15.11 -11.85 -18.58
N TRP A 387 -15.91 -12.89 -18.86
CA TRP A 387 -15.55 -14.27 -18.54
C TRP A 387 -14.61 -14.82 -19.61
N GLY A 388 -13.57 -15.51 -19.17
CA GLY A 388 -12.59 -16.13 -20.04
C GLY A 388 -11.26 -16.32 -19.34
N SER A 389 -10.29 -16.76 -20.12
CA SER A 389 -8.89 -16.83 -19.72
C SER A 389 -8.03 -16.53 -20.93
N GLN A 390 -6.87 -15.95 -20.68
CA GLN A 390 -5.84 -15.82 -21.70
C GLN A 390 -5.41 -17.20 -22.20
N VAL A 391 -5.25 -17.35 -23.52
CA VAL A 391 -4.85 -18.62 -24.16
C VAL A 391 -3.36 -18.60 -24.49
N MET A 392 -2.85 -17.46 -24.96
CA MET A 392 -1.46 -17.29 -25.39
C MET A 392 -0.63 -16.64 -24.29
N GLY A 393 0.47 -17.30 -23.90
CA GLY A 393 1.47 -16.76 -22.96
C GLY A 393 2.76 -16.31 -23.65
N GLY A 394 3.78 -15.98 -22.86
CA GLY A 394 5.12 -15.75 -23.39
C GLY A 394 5.70 -17.01 -24.03
N TYR A 395 6.39 -16.89 -25.16
CA TYR A 395 7.06 -18.03 -25.80
C TYR A 395 8.16 -18.57 -24.88
N THR A 396 8.09 -19.86 -24.58
CA THR A 396 9.09 -20.55 -23.77
C THR A 396 9.44 -21.86 -24.46
N ASP A 397 10.71 -22.07 -24.74
CA ASP A 397 11.20 -23.29 -25.35
C ASP A 397 12.55 -23.69 -24.74
N VAL A 398 12.83 -24.99 -24.72
CA VAL A 398 14.06 -25.55 -24.18
C VAL A 398 14.87 -26.11 -25.34
N PHE A 399 15.77 -25.29 -25.87
CA PHE A 399 16.62 -25.67 -26.99
C PHE A 399 17.81 -26.55 -26.58
N VAL A 400 18.36 -26.33 -25.38
CA VAL A 400 19.55 -27.03 -24.88
C VAL A 400 19.38 -27.35 -23.39
N THR A 401 19.73 -28.56 -22.99
CA THR A 401 19.79 -29.00 -21.59
C THR A 401 21.19 -29.52 -21.24
N GLY A 402 21.68 -29.20 -20.05
CA GLY A 402 23.02 -29.58 -19.58
C GLY A 402 23.74 -28.43 -18.90
N VAL A 403 25.04 -28.62 -18.62
CA VAL A 403 25.89 -27.52 -18.15
C VAL A 403 26.30 -26.69 -19.36
N VAL A 404 25.76 -25.48 -19.44
CA VAL A 404 25.99 -24.54 -20.54
C VAL A 404 26.71 -23.30 -20.04
N GLY A 405 27.71 -22.85 -20.81
CA GLY A 405 28.44 -21.62 -20.52
C GLY A 405 29.54 -21.37 -21.54
N PRO A 406 30.03 -20.11 -21.66
CA PRO A 406 29.50 -18.87 -21.07
C PRO A 406 28.14 -18.45 -21.67
N ILE A 407 27.27 -17.84 -20.85
CA ILE A 407 25.91 -17.41 -21.24
C ILE A 407 25.88 -15.89 -21.45
N ILE A 408 25.24 -15.45 -22.54
CA ILE A 408 24.85 -14.06 -22.75
C ILE A 408 23.34 -13.98 -22.59
N TYR A 409 22.87 -13.13 -21.67
CA TYR A 409 21.45 -12.83 -21.48
C TYR A 409 21.12 -11.51 -22.17
N ALA A 410 20.11 -11.55 -23.05
CA ALA A 410 19.55 -10.37 -23.70
C ALA A 410 18.07 -10.28 -23.35
N ASP A 411 17.62 -9.09 -22.97
CA ASP A 411 16.23 -8.79 -22.63
C ASP A 411 15.75 -7.55 -23.39
N VAL A 412 14.49 -7.56 -23.81
CA VAL A 412 13.86 -6.41 -24.46
C VAL A 412 13.14 -5.60 -23.40
N GLU A 413 13.69 -4.43 -23.07
CA GLU A 413 13.11 -3.57 -22.04
C GLU A 413 11.67 -3.19 -22.40
N SER A 414 10.72 -3.58 -21.56
CA SER A 414 9.29 -3.24 -21.72
C SER A 414 8.68 -3.66 -23.07
N LEU A 415 8.96 -4.89 -23.51
CA LEU A 415 8.41 -5.48 -24.75
C LEU A 415 6.88 -5.28 -24.89
N TYR A 416 6.08 -5.84 -23.97
CA TYR A 416 4.62 -5.76 -24.08
C TYR A 416 4.06 -4.34 -24.03
N PRO A 417 4.48 -3.45 -23.12
CA PRO A 417 4.13 -2.03 -23.21
C PRO A 417 4.41 -1.39 -24.57
N SER A 418 5.57 -1.69 -25.16
CA SER A 418 5.95 -1.15 -26.46
C SER A 418 5.05 -1.68 -27.58
N ILE A 419 4.72 -2.97 -27.56
CA ILE A 419 3.74 -3.57 -28.47
C ILE A 419 2.38 -2.90 -28.32
N MET A 420 1.90 -2.73 -27.08
CA MET A 420 0.60 -2.13 -26.82
C MET A 420 0.50 -0.70 -27.38
N LEU A 421 1.56 0.10 -27.20
CA LEU A 421 1.60 1.47 -27.74
C LEU A 421 1.77 1.52 -29.25
N HIS A 422 2.59 0.64 -29.84
CA HIS A 422 2.87 0.64 -31.28
C HIS A 422 1.67 0.15 -32.10
N TYR A 423 0.97 -0.88 -31.62
CA TYR A 423 -0.14 -1.52 -32.32
C TYR A 423 -1.53 -1.05 -31.84
N ASP A 424 -1.57 0.02 -31.05
CA ASP A 424 -2.77 0.64 -30.49
C ASP A 424 -3.69 -0.38 -29.78
N VAL A 425 -3.09 -1.21 -28.94
CA VAL A 425 -3.80 -2.20 -28.12
C VAL A 425 -4.46 -1.49 -26.96
N GLN A 426 -5.76 -1.70 -26.83
CA GLN A 426 -6.56 -1.22 -25.70
C GLN A 426 -7.78 -2.12 -25.50
N PRO A 427 -8.28 -2.28 -24.26
CA PRO A 427 -9.48 -3.07 -24.02
C PRO A 427 -10.70 -2.41 -24.66
N LYS A 428 -11.54 -3.19 -25.36
CA LYS A 428 -12.75 -2.67 -26.02
C LYS A 428 -13.74 -1.98 -25.08
N ALA A 429 -13.73 -2.40 -23.81
CA ALA A 429 -14.56 -1.84 -22.76
C ALA A 429 -14.13 -0.44 -22.30
N ASP A 430 -12.91 0.00 -22.65
CA ASP A 430 -12.39 1.34 -22.33
C ASP A 430 -12.86 2.38 -23.36
N THR A 431 -14.15 2.71 -23.31
CA THR A 431 -14.78 3.72 -24.18
C THR A 431 -14.24 5.14 -24.01
N LEU A 432 -13.54 5.44 -22.92
CA LEU A 432 -12.94 6.75 -22.65
C LEU A 432 -11.46 6.83 -23.07
N GLY A 433 -10.86 5.73 -23.54
CA GLY A 433 -9.47 5.67 -23.96
C GLY A 433 -8.48 5.97 -22.83
N ILE A 434 -8.81 5.61 -21.59
CA ILE A 434 -7.97 5.81 -20.41
C ILE A 434 -6.70 4.96 -20.47
N PHE A 435 -6.81 3.72 -20.94
CA PHE A 435 -5.73 2.74 -21.07
C PHE A 435 -4.55 3.27 -21.88
N PRO A 436 -4.71 3.63 -23.17
CA PRO A 436 -3.59 4.10 -23.97
C PRO A 436 -3.06 5.45 -23.48
N ARG A 437 -3.91 6.33 -22.93
CA ARG A 437 -3.48 7.63 -22.38
C ARG A 437 -2.59 7.47 -21.15
N LEU A 438 -3.01 6.65 -20.18
CA LEU A 438 -2.21 6.37 -18.99
C LEU A 438 -0.91 5.66 -19.34
N LEU A 439 -0.95 4.65 -20.23
CA LEU A 439 0.23 3.90 -20.64
C LEU A 439 1.27 4.83 -21.32
N ARG A 440 0.83 5.71 -22.23
CA ARG A 440 1.71 6.72 -22.85
C ARG A 440 2.29 7.67 -21.82
N THR A 441 1.44 8.25 -20.97
CA THR A 441 1.87 9.23 -19.95
C THR A 441 2.91 8.64 -19.01
N LEU A 442 2.66 7.46 -18.47
CA LEU A 442 3.60 6.75 -17.59
C LEU A 442 4.92 6.43 -18.32
N THR A 443 4.85 6.02 -19.58
CA THR A 443 6.04 5.70 -20.38
C THR A 443 6.88 6.95 -20.63
N THR A 444 6.27 8.08 -20.99
CA THR A 444 6.96 9.37 -21.14
C THR A 444 7.60 9.80 -19.83
N LEU A 445 6.85 9.82 -18.72
CA LEU A 445 7.37 10.17 -17.40
C LEU A 445 8.57 9.31 -16.99
N ARG A 446 8.51 8.00 -17.30
CA ARG A 446 9.61 7.08 -17.02
C ARG A 446 10.85 7.37 -17.85
N LEU A 447 10.70 7.66 -19.15
CA LEU A 447 11.82 7.99 -20.03
C LEU A 447 12.48 9.31 -19.60
N ASP A 448 11.68 10.33 -19.33
CA ASP A 448 12.17 11.64 -18.86
C ASP A 448 12.91 11.49 -17.53
N THR A 449 12.34 10.72 -16.59
CA THR A 449 12.98 10.44 -15.30
C THR A 449 14.31 9.71 -15.46
N LYS A 450 14.40 8.72 -16.36
CA LYS A 450 15.66 8.01 -16.66
C LYS A 450 16.71 8.95 -17.28
N ALA A 451 16.29 9.86 -18.15
CA ALA A 451 17.19 10.84 -18.76
C ALA A 451 17.77 11.79 -17.71
N ILE A 452 16.92 12.38 -16.85
CA ILE A 452 17.36 13.24 -15.74
C ILE A 452 18.28 12.47 -14.79
N MET A 453 17.96 11.20 -14.49
CA MET A 453 18.78 10.35 -13.62
C MET A 453 20.16 10.04 -14.21
N ALA A 454 20.28 9.94 -15.54
CA ALA A 454 21.57 9.70 -16.19
C ALA A 454 22.51 10.91 -16.07
N GLU A 455 21.95 12.12 -15.97
CA GLU A 455 22.70 13.38 -15.83
C GLU A 455 22.91 13.79 -14.36
N ALA A 456 22.24 13.14 -13.41
CA ALA A 456 22.35 13.47 -11.99
C ALA A 456 23.65 12.92 -11.37
N ASP A 457 24.44 13.82 -10.78
CA ASP A 457 25.68 13.49 -10.04
C ASP A 457 25.43 13.19 -8.56
N ASP A 458 24.38 13.77 -7.97
CA ASP A 458 24.07 13.61 -6.55
C ASP A 458 23.39 12.27 -6.26
N ALA A 459 23.95 11.50 -5.32
CA ALA A 459 23.48 10.15 -4.99
C ALA A 459 22.06 10.13 -4.43
N HIS A 460 21.66 11.17 -3.68
CA HIS A 460 20.31 11.28 -3.12
C HIS A 460 19.29 11.55 -4.24
N VAL A 461 19.57 12.52 -5.11
CA VAL A 461 18.74 12.81 -6.29
C VAL A 461 18.60 11.58 -7.19
N ARG A 462 19.70 10.85 -7.43
CA ARG A 462 19.66 9.59 -8.19
C ARG A 462 18.75 8.55 -7.55
N GLY A 463 18.81 8.40 -6.22
CA GLY A 463 17.94 7.47 -5.48
C GLY A 463 16.46 7.83 -5.60
N GLU A 464 16.13 9.11 -5.49
CA GLU A 464 14.75 9.60 -5.65
C GLU A 464 14.23 9.36 -7.08
N LEU A 465 15.03 9.65 -8.10
CA LEU A 465 14.68 9.40 -9.50
C LEU A 465 14.55 7.90 -9.80
N ASP A 466 15.40 7.06 -9.20
CA ASP A 466 15.31 5.61 -9.34
C ASP A 466 14.01 5.05 -8.73
N ALA A 467 13.62 5.56 -7.57
CA ALA A 467 12.36 5.23 -6.93
C ALA A 467 11.15 5.63 -7.80
N ARG A 468 11.16 6.83 -8.40
CA ARG A 468 10.12 7.30 -9.35
C ARG A 468 10.03 6.45 -10.61
N GLN A 469 11.15 6.20 -11.29
CA GLN A 469 11.13 5.38 -12.51
C GLN A 469 10.67 3.94 -12.21
N THR A 470 11.03 3.41 -11.05
CA THR A 470 10.57 2.09 -10.59
C THR A 470 9.06 2.07 -10.34
N ALA A 471 8.50 3.12 -9.71
CA ALA A 471 7.06 3.27 -9.55
C ALA A 471 6.33 3.22 -10.91
N TYR A 472 6.80 3.98 -11.90
CA TYR A 472 6.22 3.96 -13.24
C TYR A 472 6.36 2.59 -13.90
N LYS A 473 7.56 1.99 -13.85
CA LYS A 473 7.83 0.65 -14.42
C LYS A 473 6.88 -0.41 -13.87
N ASN A 474 6.65 -0.41 -12.57
CA ASN A 474 5.80 -1.40 -11.91
C ASN A 474 4.36 -1.36 -12.43
N ILE A 475 3.82 -0.16 -12.69
CA ILE A 475 2.48 -0.01 -13.26
C ILE A 475 2.48 -0.32 -14.75
N ILE A 476 3.43 0.21 -15.52
CA ILE A 476 3.57 -0.02 -16.97
C ILE A 476 3.59 -1.52 -17.29
N ASN A 477 4.45 -2.29 -16.61
CA ASN A 477 4.60 -3.72 -16.84
C ASN A 477 3.34 -4.53 -16.46
N SER A 478 2.44 -3.93 -15.69
CA SER A 478 1.21 -4.58 -15.22
C SER A 478 0.00 -4.34 -16.13
N PHE A 479 0.08 -3.42 -17.11
CA PHE A 479 -1.02 -3.18 -18.07
C PHE A 479 -1.37 -4.44 -18.87
N TYR A 480 -0.36 -5.17 -19.35
CA TYR A 480 -0.56 -6.43 -20.06
C TYR A 480 -1.23 -7.48 -19.17
N GLY A 481 -0.70 -7.67 -17.95
CA GLY A 481 -1.31 -8.60 -16.99
C GLY A 481 -2.75 -8.23 -16.63
N ASN A 482 -3.08 -6.94 -16.62
CA ASN A 482 -4.43 -6.45 -16.37
C ASN A 482 -5.42 -6.81 -17.49
N LEU A 483 -4.99 -6.83 -18.76
CA LEU A 483 -5.83 -7.30 -19.89
C LEU A 483 -6.22 -8.78 -19.72
N GLY A 484 -5.29 -9.61 -19.25
CA GLY A 484 -5.50 -11.04 -19.03
C GLY A 484 -6.10 -11.41 -17.67
N PHE A 485 -6.37 -10.44 -16.79
CA PHE A 485 -6.84 -10.72 -15.44
C PHE A 485 -8.37 -10.83 -15.38
N GLY A 486 -8.89 -12.02 -15.07
CA GLY A 486 -10.34 -12.30 -15.09
C GLY A 486 -11.19 -11.49 -14.10
N MET A 487 -10.59 -10.83 -13.12
CA MET A 487 -11.32 -9.95 -12.19
C MET A 487 -11.18 -8.46 -12.51
N ALA A 488 -10.34 -8.07 -13.48
CA ALA A 488 -10.24 -6.66 -13.88
C ALA A 488 -11.49 -6.23 -14.65
N LEU A 489 -12.09 -5.11 -14.28
CA LEU A 489 -13.28 -4.56 -14.95
C LEU A 489 -13.08 -4.37 -16.47
N PHE A 490 -11.88 -3.92 -16.85
CA PHE A 490 -11.50 -3.57 -18.22
C PHE A 490 -10.62 -4.66 -18.85
N ASN A 491 -10.82 -5.93 -18.48
CA ASN A 491 -10.09 -7.03 -19.10
C ASN A 491 -10.47 -7.19 -20.59
N ASP A 492 -9.53 -7.71 -21.38
CA ASP A 492 -9.75 -8.08 -22.78
C ASP A 492 -8.77 -9.18 -23.16
N PHE A 493 -9.22 -10.43 -23.04
CA PHE A 493 -8.38 -11.60 -23.30
C PHE A 493 -7.90 -11.67 -24.75
N ALA A 494 -8.70 -11.16 -25.71
CA ALA A 494 -8.32 -11.18 -27.11
C ALA A 494 -7.17 -10.21 -27.39
N GLU A 495 -7.20 -9.03 -26.77
CA GLU A 495 -6.08 -8.09 -26.85
C GLU A 495 -4.86 -8.58 -26.05
N ALA A 496 -5.06 -9.27 -24.92
CA ALA A 496 -3.97 -9.94 -24.21
C ALA A 496 -3.29 -11.01 -25.09
N ASP A 497 -4.07 -11.86 -25.75
CA ASP A 497 -3.56 -12.87 -26.68
C ASP A 497 -2.85 -12.22 -27.89
N ARG A 498 -3.40 -11.13 -28.43
CA ARG A 498 -2.77 -10.36 -29.52
C ARG A 498 -1.41 -9.82 -29.13
N VAL A 499 -1.28 -9.23 -27.93
CA VAL A 499 0.02 -8.75 -27.40
C VAL A 499 1.01 -9.89 -27.24
N ALA A 500 0.55 -11.03 -26.69
CA ALA A 500 1.37 -12.21 -26.52
C ALA A 500 1.88 -12.71 -27.88
N SER A 501 1.00 -12.96 -28.85
CA SER A 501 1.35 -13.44 -30.19
C SER A 501 2.34 -12.54 -30.91
N VAL A 502 2.11 -11.22 -30.91
CA VAL A 502 3.05 -10.26 -31.52
C VAL A 502 4.41 -10.24 -30.79
N GLY A 503 4.44 -10.53 -29.49
CA GLY A 503 5.70 -10.64 -28.76
C GLY A 503 6.45 -11.96 -28.99
N GLN A 504 5.80 -12.98 -29.57
CA GLN A 504 6.43 -14.24 -29.95
C GLN A 504 7.08 -14.17 -31.35
N GLU A 505 6.50 -13.35 -32.24
CA GLU A 505 7.03 -13.03 -33.57
C GLU A 505 8.27 -12.14 -33.49
#